data_AF-A0A959RTR3-F1
#
_entry.id   AF-A0A959RTR3-F1
#
_cell.length_a   1.000
_cell.length_b   1.000
_cell.length_c   1.000
_cell.angle_alpha   90.00
_cell.angle_beta   90.00
_cell.angle_gamma   90.00
#
_symmetry.space_group_name_H-M   'P 1'
#
loop_
_entity.id
_entity.type
_entity.pdbx_description
1 polymer ?
#
loop_
_entity_poly.entity_id
_entity_poly.type
_entity_poly.pdbx_seq_one_letter_code
_entity_poly.pdbx_strand_id
1 'polypeptide(L)'
;LETIFWAMLNELDGRIISVADFIESIIKIIQKNIRKYFKFDQEESLSKIISSLQKRDLVRELSSLEQLTKAKQNSQKALGMAVLLIIQTYLNIQENLESISKFEDLNYLKGQKGNITEVTEQYINKYKQCDIQNYLESIIKTIINDHISTAFRKMGNGESNRLKFIIEDNLISHVETMEPKHTNPRIKTLHNFMTDLGFIDQKQKVTRDGQVLIDEIALKND
;
A
#
# COMPACT_ATOMS: atom_id res chain seq x y z
N LEU A 1 0.01 1.75 0.68
CA LEU A 1 -0.90 2.48 1.61
C LEU A 1 -0.12 3.44 2.51
N GLU A 2 0.87 2.98 3.29
CA GLU A 2 1.67 3.86 4.17
C GLU A 2 2.32 5.05 3.44
N THR A 3 2.84 4.84 2.23
CA THR A 3 3.43 5.93 1.43
C THR A 3 2.41 6.99 1.03
N ILE A 4 1.15 6.60 0.76
CA ILE A 4 0.06 7.55 0.48
C ILE A 4 -0.19 8.37 1.74
N PHE A 5 -0.29 7.69 2.89
CA PHE A 5 -0.56 8.34 4.16
C PHE A 5 0.56 9.30 4.58
N TRP A 6 1.83 8.88 4.49
CA TRP A 6 2.98 9.76 4.72
C TRP A 6 2.95 10.99 3.82
N ALA A 7 2.69 10.82 2.52
CA ALA A 7 2.64 11.95 1.61
C ALA A 7 1.49 12.91 1.95
N MET A 8 0.32 12.39 2.34
CA MET A 8 -0.79 13.19 2.85
C MET A 8 -0.40 14.01 4.09
N LEU A 9 0.30 13.40 5.05
CA LEU A 9 0.79 14.11 6.25
C LEU A 9 1.79 15.22 5.89
N ASN A 10 2.67 14.99 4.91
CA ASN A 10 3.60 16.03 4.46
C ASN A 10 2.89 17.19 3.75
N GLU A 11 1.80 16.92 3.02
CA GLU A 11 1.00 17.99 2.39
C GLU A 11 0.17 18.79 3.41
N LEU A 12 -0.17 18.16 4.54
CA LEU A 12 -0.89 18.79 5.64
C LEU A 12 0.04 19.54 6.62
N ASP A 13 1.33 19.25 6.61
CA ASP A 13 2.31 19.80 7.54
C ASP A 13 2.28 21.34 7.60
N GLY A 14 2.05 21.88 8.80
CA GLY A 14 1.92 23.31 9.05
C GLY A 14 0.64 23.95 8.49
N ARG A 15 -0.37 23.18 8.07
CA ARG A 15 -1.62 23.67 7.50
C ARG A 15 -2.85 23.30 8.33
N ILE A 16 -3.83 24.19 8.33
CA ILE A 16 -5.21 23.95 8.77
C ILE A 16 -6.09 24.34 7.60
N ILE A 17 -6.82 23.38 7.05
CA ILE A 17 -7.59 23.54 5.80
C ILE A 17 -8.88 22.74 5.89
N SER A 18 -9.88 23.05 5.06
CA SER A 18 -11.08 22.22 5.03
C SER A 18 -10.76 20.81 4.54
N VAL A 19 -11.49 19.81 5.03
CA VAL A 19 -11.33 18.41 4.61
C VAL A 19 -11.57 18.27 3.10
N ALA A 20 -12.55 19.01 2.56
CA ALA A 20 -12.85 19.01 1.13
C ALA A 20 -11.68 19.56 0.31
N ASP A 21 -11.13 20.73 0.67
CA ASP A 21 -10.00 21.34 -0.03
C ASP A 21 -8.75 20.47 0.06
N PHE A 22 -8.53 19.83 1.22
CA PHE A 22 -7.42 18.89 1.39
C PHE A 22 -7.55 17.71 0.43
N ILE A 23 -8.71 17.05 0.40
CA ILE A 23 -8.95 15.91 -0.48
C ILE A 23 -8.76 16.32 -1.94
N GLU A 24 -9.33 17.47 -2.35
CA GLU A 24 -9.18 17.97 -3.71
C GLU A 24 -7.71 18.25 -4.07
N SER A 25 -6.94 18.84 -3.16
CA SER A 25 -5.51 19.09 -3.36
C SER A 25 -4.72 17.79 -3.56
N ILE A 26 -5.01 16.75 -2.77
CA ILE A 26 -4.38 15.44 -2.86
C ILE A 26 -4.74 14.77 -4.19
N ILE A 27 -6.00 14.83 -4.62
CA ILE A 27 -6.45 14.29 -5.91
C ILE A 27 -5.70 14.97 -7.06
N LYS A 28 -5.59 16.31 -7.06
CA LYS A 28 -4.85 17.06 -8.08
C LYS A 28 -3.38 16.62 -8.15
N ILE A 29 -2.73 16.41 -7.00
CA ILE A 29 -1.35 15.91 -6.92
C ILE A 29 -1.25 14.50 -7.51
N ILE A 30 -2.17 13.60 -7.16
CA ILE A 30 -2.20 12.22 -7.68
C ILE A 30 -2.37 12.24 -9.19
N GLN A 31 -3.38 12.93 -9.71
CA GLN A 31 -3.66 13.01 -11.15
C GLN A 31 -2.46 13.56 -11.93
N LYS A 32 -1.84 14.64 -11.45
CA LYS A 32 -0.63 15.22 -12.07
C LYS A 32 0.50 14.21 -12.18
N ASN A 33 0.70 13.37 -11.18
CA ASN A 33 1.79 12.40 -11.16
C ASN A 33 1.46 11.10 -11.89
N ILE A 34 0.20 10.63 -11.84
CA ILE A 34 -0.24 9.42 -12.54
C ILE A 34 -0.30 9.63 -14.07
N ARG A 35 -0.67 10.83 -14.54
CA ARG A 35 -0.75 11.15 -15.98
C ARG A 35 0.56 10.96 -16.75
N LYS A 36 1.70 10.86 -16.04
CA LYS A 36 3.01 10.52 -16.63
C LYS A 36 3.12 9.06 -17.06
N TYR A 37 2.28 8.20 -16.50
CA TYR A 37 2.34 6.75 -16.68
C TYR A 37 1.26 6.24 -17.64
N PHE A 38 0.11 6.90 -17.69
CA PHE A 38 -0.96 6.64 -18.64
C PHE A 38 -1.86 7.86 -18.80
N LYS A 39 -2.47 7.99 -19.99
CA LYS A 39 -3.47 9.04 -20.27
C LYS A 39 -4.84 8.53 -19.87
N PHE A 40 -5.66 9.41 -19.29
CA PHE A 40 -7.04 9.13 -18.93
C PHE A 40 -7.87 10.42 -18.96
N ASP A 41 -9.16 10.27 -19.22
CA ASP A 41 -10.16 11.31 -18.95
C ASP A 41 -10.61 11.25 -17.48
N GLN A 42 -10.96 12.39 -16.87
CA GLN A 42 -11.47 12.41 -15.49
C GLN A 42 -12.78 11.65 -15.34
N GLU A 43 -13.57 11.53 -16.41
CA GLU A 43 -14.82 10.77 -16.43
C GLU A 43 -14.62 9.30 -16.85
N GLU A 44 -13.37 8.89 -17.12
CA GLU A 44 -13.08 7.52 -17.52
C GLU A 44 -13.19 6.57 -16.33
N SER A 45 -13.94 5.47 -16.51
CA SER A 45 -14.10 4.46 -15.46
C SER A 45 -12.77 3.79 -15.11
N LEU A 46 -12.60 3.45 -13.82
CA LEU A 46 -11.42 2.74 -13.37
C LEU A 46 -11.24 1.41 -14.11
N SER A 47 -12.32 0.69 -14.40
CA SER A 47 -12.30 -0.56 -15.18
C SER A 47 -11.69 -0.37 -16.57
N LYS A 48 -12.06 0.71 -17.27
CA LYS A 48 -11.53 1.02 -18.61
C LYS A 48 -10.05 1.39 -18.53
N ILE A 49 -9.67 2.20 -17.55
CA ILE A 49 -8.26 2.52 -17.27
C ILE A 49 -7.46 1.23 -17.05
N ILE A 50 -7.89 0.35 -16.12
CA ILE A 50 -7.22 -0.92 -15.82
C ILE A 50 -7.06 -1.77 -17.09
N SER A 51 -8.10 -1.87 -17.91
CA SER A 51 -8.06 -2.67 -19.15
C SER A 51 -7.07 -2.14 -20.20
N SER A 52 -6.77 -0.84 -20.17
CA SER A 52 -5.81 -0.20 -21.08
C SER A 52 -4.36 -0.27 -20.61
N LEU A 53 -4.13 -0.65 -19.34
CA LEU A 53 -2.80 -0.65 -18.74
C LEU A 53 -2.04 -1.91 -19.08
N GLN A 54 -0.75 -1.75 -19.38
CA GLN A 54 0.19 -2.87 -19.42
C GLN A 54 0.66 -3.22 -18.01
N LYS A 55 0.83 -4.52 -17.75
CA LYS A 55 1.44 -5.04 -16.51
C LYS A 55 2.87 -4.54 -16.41
N ARG A 56 3.23 -4.04 -15.22
CA ARG A 56 4.57 -3.59 -14.87
C ARG A 56 5.20 -4.52 -13.85
N ASP A 57 6.54 -4.54 -13.84
CA ASP A 57 7.32 -5.24 -12.82
C ASP A 57 7.15 -4.57 -11.46
N LEU A 58 6.38 -5.22 -10.58
CA LEU A 58 6.06 -4.73 -9.25
C LEU A 58 7.30 -4.58 -8.36
N VAL A 59 8.32 -5.42 -8.52
CA VAL A 59 9.54 -5.36 -7.69
C VAL A 59 10.33 -4.10 -8.01
N ARG A 60 10.46 -3.81 -9.31
CA ARG A 60 11.13 -2.59 -9.78
C ARG A 60 10.36 -1.32 -9.40
N GLU A 61 9.03 -1.33 -9.55
CA GLU A 61 8.18 -0.21 -9.18
C GLU A 61 8.19 0.01 -7.65
N LEU A 62 8.15 -1.06 -6.84
CA LEU A 62 8.29 -0.93 -5.38
C LEU A 62 9.66 -0.33 -4.99
N SER A 63 10.75 -0.84 -5.58
CA SER A 63 12.11 -0.32 -5.32
C SER A 63 12.23 1.17 -5.67
N SER A 64 11.59 1.59 -6.77
CA SER A 64 11.58 2.99 -7.18
C SER A 64 10.74 3.86 -6.23
N LEU A 65 9.63 3.33 -5.70
CA LEU A 65 8.82 4.01 -4.68
C LEU A 65 9.61 4.19 -3.39
N GLU A 66 10.33 3.16 -2.94
CA GLU A 66 11.18 3.22 -1.74
C GLU A 66 12.24 4.33 -1.85
N GLN A 67 12.85 4.50 -3.03
CA GLN A 67 13.82 5.59 -3.25
C GLN A 67 13.16 6.98 -3.14
N LEU A 68 11.92 7.14 -3.63
CA LEU A 68 11.19 8.40 -3.48
C LEU A 68 10.90 8.73 -2.02
N THR A 69 10.64 7.72 -1.18
CA THR A 69 10.33 7.94 0.24
C THR A 69 11.51 8.37 1.10
N LYS A 70 12.75 8.31 0.59
CA LYS A 70 13.95 8.73 1.31
C LYS A 70 14.04 10.24 1.54
N ALA A 71 13.25 11.04 0.82
CA ALA A 71 13.36 12.49 0.88
C ALA A 71 11.99 13.15 0.79
N LYS A 72 11.66 13.99 1.78
CA LYS A 72 10.35 14.65 1.92
C LYS A 72 9.90 15.40 0.67
N GLN A 73 10.81 16.04 -0.05
CA GLN A 73 10.53 16.77 -1.29
C GLN A 73 9.94 15.91 -2.42
N ASN A 74 10.06 14.59 -2.31
CA ASN A 74 9.52 13.64 -3.28
C ASN A 74 8.11 13.12 -2.88
N SER A 75 7.53 13.58 -1.77
CA SER A 75 6.24 13.12 -1.25
C SER A 75 5.14 13.09 -2.32
N GLN A 76 5.00 14.16 -3.11
CA GLN A 76 4.00 14.25 -4.18
C GLN A 76 4.20 13.22 -5.30
N LYS A 77 5.46 12.95 -5.67
CA LYS A 77 5.78 11.92 -6.67
C LYS A 77 5.49 10.53 -6.11
N ALA A 78 5.91 10.29 -4.86
CA ALA A 78 5.68 9.03 -4.16
C ALA A 78 4.18 8.75 -4.00
N LEU A 79 3.37 9.78 -3.74
CA LEU A 79 1.92 9.68 -3.65
C LEU A 79 1.29 9.14 -4.93
N GLY A 80 1.59 9.76 -6.08
CA GLY A 80 1.06 9.30 -7.37
C GLY A 80 1.54 7.89 -7.72
N MET A 81 2.82 7.61 -7.45
CA MET A 81 3.41 6.29 -7.71
C MET A 81 2.85 5.19 -6.80
N ALA A 82 2.54 5.50 -5.54
CA ALA A 82 1.93 4.56 -4.62
C ALA A 82 0.50 4.19 -5.03
N VAL A 83 -0.29 5.15 -5.52
CA VAL A 83 -1.64 4.87 -6.07
C VAL A 83 -1.53 4.05 -7.36
N LEU A 84 -0.60 4.38 -8.26
CA LEU A 84 -0.32 3.56 -9.45
C LEU A 84 0.04 2.13 -9.05
N LEU A 85 0.85 1.94 -8.01
CA LEU A 85 1.28 0.63 -7.56
C LEU A 85 0.10 -0.21 -7.04
N ILE A 86 -0.89 0.37 -6.37
CA ILE A 86 -2.11 -0.34 -5.97
C ILE A 86 -2.84 -0.90 -7.21
N ILE A 87 -3.02 -0.06 -8.25
CA ILE A 87 -3.66 -0.47 -9.50
C ILE A 87 -2.85 -1.56 -10.20
N GLN A 88 -1.53 -1.42 -10.26
CA GLN A 88 -0.64 -2.39 -10.89
C GLN A 88 -0.57 -3.71 -10.12
N THR A 89 -0.60 -3.67 -8.78
CA THR A 89 -0.70 -4.87 -7.96
C THR A 89 -1.95 -5.65 -8.33
N TYR A 90 -3.12 -5.00 -8.36
CA TYR A 90 -4.36 -5.63 -8.80
C TYR A 90 -4.24 -6.21 -10.21
N LEU A 91 -3.72 -5.45 -11.18
CA LEU A 91 -3.57 -5.89 -12.56
C LEU A 91 -2.69 -7.16 -12.70
N ASN A 92 -1.66 -7.27 -11.87
CA ASN A 92 -0.75 -8.42 -11.87
C ASN A 92 -1.34 -9.67 -11.21
N ILE A 93 -2.26 -9.52 -10.25
CA ILE A 93 -2.83 -10.64 -9.49
C ILE A 93 -4.25 -11.02 -9.91
N GLN A 94 -4.94 -10.21 -10.72
CA GLN A 94 -6.37 -10.39 -11.03
C GLN A 94 -6.71 -11.78 -11.59
N GLU A 95 -5.80 -12.38 -12.37
CA GLU A 95 -5.96 -13.72 -12.95
C GLU A 95 -5.85 -14.83 -11.88
N ASN A 96 -5.25 -14.53 -10.73
CA ASN A 96 -4.98 -15.48 -9.65
C ASN A 96 -5.79 -15.19 -8.38
N LEU A 97 -6.76 -14.27 -8.41
CA LEU A 97 -7.52 -13.86 -7.21
C LEU A 97 -8.22 -15.03 -6.52
N GLU A 98 -8.76 -15.99 -7.28
CA GLU A 98 -9.39 -17.17 -6.71
C GLU A 98 -8.39 -18.05 -5.95
N SER A 99 -7.20 -18.28 -6.54
CA SER A 99 -6.12 -19.03 -5.90
C SER A 99 -5.59 -18.34 -4.65
N ILE A 100 -5.48 -17.00 -4.69
CA ILE A 100 -5.08 -16.18 -3.54
C ILE A 100 -6.12 -16.28 -2.42
N SER A 101 -7.41 -16.15 -2.74
CA SER A 101 -8.47 -16.30 -1.74
C SER A 101 -8.49 -17.69 -1.11
N LYS A 102 -8.27 -18.76 -1.89
CA LYS A 102 -8.16 -20.13 -1.36
C LYS A 102 -6.94 -20.26 -0.44
N PHE A 103 -5.80 -19.70 -0.83
CA PHE A 103 -4.60 -19.68 0.01
C PHE A 103 -4.85 -18.94 1.33
N GLU A 104 -5.51 -17.79 1.30
CA GLU A 104 -5.85 -17.01 2.49
C GLU A 104 -6.81 -17.76 3.42
N ASP A 105 -7.77 -18.49 2.85
CA ASP A 105 -8.70 -19.33 3.61
C ASP A 105 -7.98 -20.51 4.29
N LEU A 106 -7.14 -21.24 3.54
CA LEU A 106 -6.37 -22.38 4.06
C LEU A 106 -5.38 -21.98 5.18
N ASN A 107 -4.87 -20.76 5.14
CA ASN A 107 -3.88 -20.25 6.10
C ASN A 107 -4.48 -19.35 7.18
N TYR A 108 -5.81 -19.34 7.34
CA TYR A 108 -6.51 -18.53 8.35
C TYR A 108 -6.16 -17.03 8.29
N LEU A 109 -5.86 -16.53 7.09
CA LEU A 109 -5.59 -15.13 6.82
C LEU A 109 -6.89 -14.34 6.59
N LYS A 110 -7.99 -15.04 6.28
CA LYS A 110 -9.32 -14.42 6.14
C LYS A 110 -9.71 -13.69 7.42
N GLY A 111 -10.02 -12.40 7.31
CA GLY A 111 -10.36 -11.54 8.45
C GLY A 111 -9.16 -10.90 9.16
N GLN A 112 -7.92 -11.28 8.81
CA GLN A 112 -6.75 -10.51 9.23
C GLN A 112 -6.64 -9.26 8.36
N LYS A 113 -6.52 -8.08 9.01
CA LYS A 113 -6.40 -6.81 8.29
C LYS A 113 -5.17 -6.78 7.40
N GLY A 114 -5.38 -6.40 6.14
CA GLY A 114 -4.30 -6.17 5.17
C GLY A 114 -3.94 -7.38 4.32
N ASN A 115 -4.78 -8.42 4.31
CA ASN A 115 -4.67 -9.50 3.33
C ASN A 115 -4.98 -8.97 1.90
N ILE A 116 -4.55 -9.69 0.88
CA ILE A 116 -4.57 -9.21 -0.51
C ILE A 116 -6.01 -9.11 -1.01
N THR A 117 -6.88 -10.06 -0.66
CA THR A 117 -8.28 -10.05 -1.08
C THR A 117 -9.03 -8.85 -0.49
N GLU A 118 -8.88 -8.58 0.80
CA GLU A 118 -9.45 -7.40 1.47
C GLU A 118 -8.94 -6.11 0.82
N VAL A 119 -7.64 -5.99 0.58
CA VAL A 119 -7.04 -4.79 -0.01
C VAL A 119 -7.56 -4.57 -1.44
N THR A 120 -7.63 -5.61 -2.27
CA THR A 120 -8.14 -5.48 -3.63
C THR A 120 -9.63 -5.15 -3.66
N GLU A 121 -10.41 -5.71 -2.73
CA GLU A 121 -11.83 -5.40 -2.62
C GLU A 121 -12.07 -3.94 -2.20
N GLN A 122 -11.41 -3.52 -1.12
CA GLN A 122 -11.58 -2.21 -0.50
C GLN A 122 -11.04 -1.08 -1.38
N TYR A 123 -9.93 -1.30 -2.09
CA TYR A 123 -9.23 -0.25 -2.83
C TYR A 123 -9.37 -0.36 -4.35
N ILE A 124 -9.96 -1.41 -4.92
CA ILE A 124 -10.15 -1.50 -6.38
C ILE A 124 -11.56 -1.95 -6.74
N ASN A 125 -11.98 -3.16 -6.35
CA ASN A 125 -13.21 -3.77 -6.87
C ASN A 125 -14.45 -2.93 -6.57
N LYS A 126 -14.58 -2.43 -5.34
CA LYS A 126 -15.69 -1.58 -4.90
C LYS A 126 -15.93 -0.35 -5.79
N TYR A 127 -14.88 0.15 -6.44
CA TYR A 127 -14.90 1.40 -7.21
C TYR A 127 -14.64 1.21 -8.71
N LYS A 128 -14.64 -0.04 -9.21
CA LYS A 128 -14.33 -0.35 -10.63
C LYS A 128 -15.19 0.41 -11.64
N GLN A 129 -16.45 0.66 -11.30
CA GLN A 129 -17.41 1.33 -12.19
C GLN A 129 -17.47 2.84 -11.97
N CYS A 130 -16.79 3.36 -10.94
CA CYS A 130 -16.65 4.79 -10.73
C CYS A 130 -15.66 5.37 -11.75
N ASP A 131 -15.86 6.62 -12.11
CA ASP A 131 -14.82 7.41 -12.78
C ASP A 131 -13.59 7.56 -11.87
N ILE A 132 -12.46 7.91 -12.48
CA ILE A 132 -11.19 8.05 -11.77
C ILE A 132 -11.23 9.15 -10.69
N GLN A 133 -12.02 10.21 -10.87
CA GLN A 133 -12.13 11.28 -9.88
C GLN A 133 -12.77 10.75 -8.59
N ASN A 134 -13.93 10.12 -8.70
CA ASN A 134 -14.68 9.51 -7.61
C ASN A 134 -13.93 8.34 -6.96
N TYR A 135 -13.20 7.57 -7.76
CA TYR A 135 -12.27 6.56 -7.25
C TYR A 135 -11.19 7.18 -6.34
N LEU A 136 -10.49 8.21 -6.82
CA LEU A 136 -9.42 8.86 -6.07
C LEU A 136 -9.95 9.50 -4.77
N GLU A 137 -11.11 10.16 -4.83
CA GLU A 137 -11.76 10.69 -3.63
C GLU A 137 -12.07 9.59 -2.62
N SER A 138 -12.61 8.47 -3.10
CA SER A 138 -13.00 7.34 -2.25
C SER A 138 -11.81 6.68 -1.57
N ILE A 139 -10.67 6.49 -2.26
CA ILE A 139 -9.48 5.90 -1.63
C ILE A 139 -8.89 6.84 -0.56
N ILE A 140 -8.90 8.16 -0.78
CA ILE A 140 -8.38 9.12 0.19
C ILE A 140 -9.25 9.14 1.43
N LYS A 141 -10.58 9.20 1.27
CA LYS A 141 -11.53 9.07 2.39
C LYS A 141 -11.34 7.77 3.14
N THR A 142 -11.15 6.66 2.42
CA THR A 142 -10.91 5.34 3.02
C THR A 142 -9.63 5.34 3.88
N ILE A 143 -8.53 5.91 3.39
CA ILE A 143 -7.26 5.98 4.15
C ILE A 143 -7.40 6.87 5.40
N ILE A 144 -8.08 8.01 5.29
CA ILE A 144 -8.37 8.90 6.43
C ILE A 144 -9.16 8.13 7.49
N ASN A 145 -10.25 7.47 7.09
CA ASN A 145 -11.12 6.72 7.99
C ASN A 145 -10.41 5.51 8.63
N ASP A 146 -9.61 4.78 7.86
CA ASP A 146 -8.84 3.63 8.34
C ASP A 146 -7.82 4.04 9.41
N HIS A 147 -7.17 5.19 9.22
CA HIS A 147 -6.25 5.75 10.21
C HIS A 147 -6.98 6.15 11.50
N ILE A 148 -8.07 6.91 11.38
CA ILE A 148 -8.89 7.36 12.52
C ILE A 148 -9.39 6.15 13.31
N SER A 149 -10.01 5.19 12.63
CA SER A 149 -10.54 3.95 13.25
C SER A 149 -9.45 3.16 13.97
N THR A 150 -8.27 3.04 13.35
CA THR A 150 -7.14 2.31 13.93
C THR A 150 -6.53 3.04 15.12
N ALA A 151 -6.41 4.38 15.05
CA ALA A 151 -5.92 5.19 16.15
C ALA A 151 -6.85 5.09 17.37
N PHE A 152 -8.16 5.28 17.18
CA PHE A 152 -9.13 5.15 18.27
C PHE A 152 -9.17 3.75 18.89
N ARG A 153 -9.12 2.69 18.06
CA ARG A 153 -9.06 1.30 18.56
C ARG A 153 -7.84 1.07 19.46
N LYS A 154 -6.68 1.68 19.15
CA LYS A 154 -5.46 1.56 19.96
C LYS A 154 -5.51 2.42 21.22
N MET A 155 -6.13 3.60 21.15
CA MET A 155 -6.30 4.49 22.30
C MET A 155 -7.23 3.90 23.38
N GLY A 156 -8.21 3.07 22.98
CA GLY A 156 -9.09 2.35 23.91
C GLY A 156 -8.35 1.45 24.91
N ASN A 157 -7.07 1.14 24.68
CA ASN A 157 -6.22 0.35 25.57
C ASN A 157 -5.30 1.20 26.47
N GLY A 158 -5.56 2.51 26.62
CA GLY A 158 -4.85 3.40 27.55
C GLY A 158 -3.56 4.03 27.03
N GLU A 159 -3.29 3.97 25.72
CA GLU A 159 -2.13 4.62 25.11
C GLU A 159 -2.36 6.11 24.78
N SER A 160 -1.28 6.87 24.67
CA SER A 160 -1.25 8.27 24.24
C SER A 160 -1.90 8.48 22.86
N ASN A 161 -2.30 9.72 22.56
CA ASN A 161 -2.94 10.08 21.28
C ASN A 161 -2.13 9.55 20.09
N ARG A 162 -2.72 8.62 19.33
CA ARG A 162 -2.10 7.98 18.15
C ARG A 162 -2.48 8.67 16.83
N LEU A 163 -3.31 9.72 16.90
CA LEU A 163 -3.71 10.48 15.72
C LEU A 163 -2.50 11.26 15.17
N LYS A 164 -2.41 11.29 13.83
CA LYS A 164 -1.36 12.00 13.09
C LYS A 164 -1.89 13.28 12.44
N PHE A 165 -3.21 13.44 12.49
CA PHE A 165 -3.97 14.62 12.11
C PHE A 165 -5.25 14.65 12.96
N ILE A 166 -5.86 15.83 13.11
CA ILE A 166 -7.14 16.03 13.79
C ILE A 166 -8.15 16.51 12.76
N ILE A 167 -9.42 16.09 12.88
CA ILE A 167 -10.54 16.62 12.12
C ILE A 167 -11.56 17.20 13.09
N GLU A 168 -11.78 18.51 13.03
CA GLU A 168 -12.72 19.26 13.87
C GLU A 168 -13.39 20.34 13.01
N ASP A 169 -14.72 20.48 13.12
CA ASP A 169 -15.51 21.48 12.38
C ASP A 169 -15.21 21.52 10.87
N ASN A 170 -15.08 20.33 10.26
CA ASN A 170 -14.73 20.14 8.84
C ASN A 170 -13.35 20.69 8.44
N LEU A 171 -12.51 21.04 9.40
CA LEU A 171 -11.10 21.36 9.22
C LEU A 171 -10.24 20.15 9.55
N ILE A 172 -9.17 19.97 8.79
CA ILE A 172 -8.13 18.99 9.04
C ILE A 172 -6.81 19.71 9.36
N SER A 173 -6.13 19.29 10.42
CA SER A 173 -4.87 19.86 10.88
C SER A 173 -3.84 18.77 11.17
N HIS A 174 -2.58 19.04 10.86
CA HIS A 174 -1.47 18.12 11.09
C HIS A 174 -1.12 18.03 12.58
N VAL A 175 -0.77 16.81 13.04
CA VAL A 175 -0.24 16.57 14.39
C VAL A 175 1.19 16.04 14.31
N GLU A 176 1.41 15.00 13.50
CA GLU A 176 2.72 14.33 13.43
C GLU A 176 2.89 13.63 12.09
N THR A 177 4.11 13.65 11.53
CA THR A 177 4.46 12.90 10.31
C THR A 177 5.13 11.59 10.67
N MET A 178 4.70 10.49 10.03
CA MET A 178 5.36 9.19 10.14
C MET A 178 5.91 8.78 8.77
N GLU A 179 7.20 8.49 8.69
CA GLU A 179 7.82 7.95 7.47
C GLU A 179 7.28 6.55 7.14
N PRO A 180 7.14 6.18 5.86
CA PRO A 180 6.68 4.86 5.47
C PRO A 180 7.69 3.82 5.94
N LYS A 181 7.24 2.90 6.79
CA LYS A 181 8.06 1.77 7.22
C LYS A 181 7.75 0.62 6.28
N HIS A 182 8.37 0.63 5.11
CA HIS A 182 8.35 -0.55 4.25
C HIS A 182 8.85 -1.72 5.10
N THR A 183 7.97 -2.67 5.44
CA THR A 183 8.31 -3.87 6.23
C THR A 183 9.22 -4.85 5.46
N ASN A 184 9.82 -4.36 4.37
CA ASN A 184 10.88 -4.99 3.59
C ASN A 184 12.11 -5.44 4.41
N PRO A 185 12.39 -4.95 5.66
CA PRO A 185 13.36 -5.61 6.50
C PRO A 185 13.03 -7.07 6.69
N ARG A 186 11.79 -7.52 6.92
CA ARG A 186 11.61 -8.91 7.39
C ARG A 186 11.98 -9.98 6.36
N ILE A 187 11.56 -9.85 5.10
CA ILE A 187 11.92 -10.82 4.06
C ILE A 187 13.37 -10.64 3.62
N LYS A 188 13.85 -9.41 3.48
CA LYS A 188 15.26 -9.16 3.13
C LYS A 188 16.21 -9.59 4.27
N THR A 189 15.81 -9.37 5.51
CA THR A 189 16.53 -9.80 6.72
C THR A 189 16.45 -11.31 6.86
N LEU A 190 15.30 -11.94 6.59
CA LEU A 190 15.21 -13.40 6.53
C LEU A 190 16.10 -13.94 5.42
N HIS A 191 16.05 -13.38 4.22
CA HIS A 191 16.94 -13.76 3.11
C HIS A 191 18.41 -13.61 3.52
N ASN A 192 18.79 -12.46 4.08
CA ASN A 192 20.15 -12.22 4.57
C ASN A 192 20.54 -13.23 5.65
N PHE A 193 19.65 -13.53 6.61
CA PHE A 193 19.88 -14.58 7.61
C PHE A 193 20.07 -15.95 6.98
N MET A 194 19.24 -16.32 6.01
CA MET A 194 19.36 -17.59 5.30
C MET A 194 20.66 -17.67 4.49
N THR A 195 21.14 -16.55 3.93
CA THR A 195 22.44 -16.46 3.28
C THR A 195 23.59 -16.54 4.28
N ASP A 196 23.52 -15.81 5.40
CA ASP A 196 24.54 -15.78 6.46
C ASP A 196 24.69 -17.15 7.14
N LEU A 197 23.59 -17.88 7.31
CA LEU A 197 23.55 -19.25 7.83
C LEU A 197 23.98 -20.30 6.79
N GLY A 198 24.24 -19.91 5.54
CA GLY A 198 24.69 -20.81 4.48
C GLY A 198 23.60 -21.69 3.86
N PHE A 199 22.32 -21.39 4.10
CA PHE A 199 21.19 -22.13 3.52
C PHE A 199 20.84 -21.69 2.10
N ILE A 200 21.25 -20.47 1.71
CA ILE A 200 21.10 -19.92 0.36
C ILE A 200 22.46 -19.41 -0.12
N ASP A 201 22.86 -19.78 -1.34
CA ASP A 201 24.13 -19.37 -1.93
C ASP A 201 24.09 -17.98 -2.60
N GLN A 202 25.25 -17.48 -3.04
CA GLN A 202 25.38 -16.19 -3.73
C GLN A 202 24.64 -16.12 -5.09
N LYS A 203 24.20 -17.26 -5.63
CA LYS A 203 23.39 -17.35 -6.85
C LYS A 203 21.90 -17.49 -6.55
N GLN A 204 21.49 -17.25 -5.30
CA GLN A 204 20.12 -17.36 -4.79
C GLN A 204 19.55 -18.78 -4.93
N LYS A 205 20.40 -19.80 -4.83
CA LYS A 205 19.98 -21.21 -4.82
C LYS A 205 20.06 -21.78 -3.40
N VAL A 206 19.12 -22.66 -3.08
CA VAL A 206 19.13 -23.42 -1.83
C VAL A 206 20.38 -24.32 -1.82
N THR A 207 21.14 -24.26 -0.75
CA THR A 207 22.33 -25.12 -0.57
C THR A 207 21.91 -26.50 -0.09
N ARG A 208 22.88 -27.42 -0.01
CA ARG A 208 22.64 -28.74 0.56
C ARG A 208 22.10 -28.66 2.00
N ASP A 209 22.67 -27.77 2.82
CA ASP A 209 22.26 -27.62 4.21
C ASP A 209 20.87 -26.99 4.32
N GLY A 210 20.54 -26.05 3.42
CA GLY A 210 19.19 -25.51 3.30
C GLY A 210 18.17 -26.57 2.89
N GLN A 211 18.53 -27.50 2.01
CA GLN A 211 17.66 -28.60 1.61
C GLN A 211 17.39 -29.57 2.76
N VAL A 212 18.42 -29.94 3.54
CA VAL A 212 18.27 -30.78 4.73
C VAL A 212 17.29 -30.16 5.73
N LEU A 213 17.40 -28.85 5.99
CA LEU A 213 16.48 -28.15 6.87
C LEU A 213 15.03 -28.19 6.37
N ILE A 214 14.81 -28.02 5.06
CA ILE A 214 13.48 -28.11 4.45
C ILE A 214 12.91 -29.51 4.65
N ASP A 215 13.71 -30.55 4.40
CA ASP A 215 13.29 -31.94 4.53
C ASP A 215 12.95 -32.28 5.99
N GLU A 216 13.73 -31.80 6.96
CA GLU A 216 13.44 -31.97 8.40
C GLU A 216 12.16 -31.28 8.85
N ILE A 217 11.84 -30.12 8.28
CA ILE A 217 10.59 -29.39 8.57
C ILE A 217 9.41 -30.10 7.92
N ALA A 218 9.55 -30.59 6.70
CA ALA A 218 8.50 -31.34 6.00
C ALA A 218 8.13 -32.62 6.77
N LEU A 219 9.13 -33.36 7.26
CA LEU A 219 8.94 -34.59 8.05
C LEU A 219 8.32 -34.38 9.44
N LYS A 220 8.32 -33.15 9.97
CA LYS A 220 7.70 -32.81 11.27
C LYS A 220 6.24 -32.38 11.17
N ASN A 221 5.74 -32.17 9.95
CA ASN A 221 4.37 -31.73 9.69
C ASN A 221 3.45 -32.85 9.14
N ASP A 222 3.97 -34.08 9.05
CA ASP A 222 3.21 -35.34 8.90
C ASP A 222 3.05 -36.03 10.27
#